data_AF-A0A4Q3JLF4-F1
#
_entry.id   AF-A0A4Q3JLF4-F1
#
_cell.length_a   1.000
_cell.length_b   1.000
_cell.length_c   1.000
_cell.angle_alpha   90.00
_cell.angle_beta   90.00
_cell.angle_gamma   90.00
#
_symmetry.space_group_name_H-M   'P 1'
#
loop_
_entity.id
_entity.type
_entity.pdbx_description
1 polymer ?
#
loop_
_entity_poly.entity_id
_entity_poly.type
_entity_poly.pdbx_seq_one_letter_code
_entity_poly.pdbx_strand_id
1 'polypeptide(L)'
;MNDAIRAIEEALATVEFTIDRLRTLGREEEAFRLAQLQFSSAIRASWPGNLAPLTVALGALSSDTTLDLSADDRDRIGRAVETLKRACNQ
;
A
#
# COMPACT_ATOMS: atom_id res chain seq x y z
N MET A 1 -17.05 3.32 12.13
CA MET A 1 -16.05 2.26 12.44
C MET A 1 -16.03 1.19 11.35
N ASN A 2 -17.17 0.60 10.97
CA ASN A 2 -17.22 -0.44 9.93
C ASN A 2 -16.74 0.06 8.54
N ASP A 3 -17.10 1.30 8.17
CA ASP A 3 -16.64 1.90 6.91
C ASP A 3 -15.15 2.20 6.86
N ALA A 4 -14.54 2.55 8.00
CA ALA A 4 -13.10 2.79 8.09
C ALA A 4 -12.32 1.48 7.92
N ILE A 5 -12.77 0.41 8.57
CA ILE A 5 -12.16 -0.92 8.43
C ILE A 5 -12.26 -1.41 6.98
N ARG A 6 -13.45 -1.29 6.36
CA ARG A 6 -13.65 -1.65 4.95
C ARG A 6 -12.74 -0.85 4.01
N ALA A 7 -12.59 0.45 4.25
CA ALA A 7 -11.70 1.29 3.45
C ALA A 7 -10.23 0.86 3.57
N ILE A 8 -9.78 0.44 4.76
CA ILE A 8 -8.42 -0.09 4.96
C ILE A 8 -8.26 -1.43 4.24
N GLU A 9 -9.25 -2.32 4.31
CA GLU A 9 -9.23 -3.60 3.57
C GLU A 9 -9.14 -3.38 2.05
N GLU A 10 -9.93 -2.45 1.50
CA GLU A 10 -9.86 -2.06 0.08
C GLU A 10 -8.49 -1.46 -0.29
N ALA A 11 -7.89 -0.68 0.60
CA ALA A 11 -6.54 -0.16 0.43
C ALA A 11 -5.48 -1.28 0.44
N LEU A 12 -5.60 -2.26 1.34
CA LEU A 12 -4.70 -3.42 1.39
C LEU A 12 -4.81 -4.32 0.15
N ALA A 13 -6.00 -4.48 -0.43
CA ALA A 13 -6.15 -5.17 -1.71
C ALA A 13 -5.41 -4.45 -2.85
N THR A 14 -5.29 -3.12 -2.79
CA THR A 14 -4.46 -2.36 -3.74
C THR A 14 -2.97 -2.60 -3.52
N VAL A 15 -2.55 -2.85 -2.27
CA VAL A 15 -1.17 -3.25 -1.97
C VAL A 15 -0.84 -4.60 -2.59
N GLU A 16 -1.73 -5.59 -2.48
CA GLU A 16 -1.56 -6.91 -3.12
C GLU A 16 -1.40 -6.79 -4.63
N PHE A 17 -2.29 -6.02 -5.27
CA PHE A 17 -2.19 -5.72 -6.69
C PHE A 17 -0.84 -5.06 -7.05
N THR A 18 -0.36 -4.14 -6.22
CA THR A 18 0.93 -3.45 -6.44
C THR A 18 2.10 -4.42 -6.31
N ILE A 19 2.08 -5.34 -5.34
CA ILE A 19 3.10 -6.38 -5.18
C ILE A 19 3.17 -7.25 -6.42
N ASP A 20 2.02 -7.73 -6.91
CA ASP A 20 1.98 -8.55 -8.11
C ASP A 20 2.45 -7.78 -9.35
N ARG A 21 2.09 -6.50 -9.46
CA ARG A 21 2.60 -5.63 -10.53
C ARG A 21 4.12 -5.51 -10.49
N LEU A 22 4.71 -5.25 -9.33
CA LEU A 22 6.16 -5.16 -9.15
C LEU A 22 6.87 -6.47 -9.53
N ARG A 23 6.29 -7.63 -9.15
CA ARG A 23 6.79 -8.94 -9.58
C ARG A 23 6.79 -9.08 -11.10
N THR A 24 5.71 -8.69 -11.78
CA THR A 24 5.65 -8.75 -13.26
C THR A 24 6.67 -7.84 -13.95
N LEU A 25 7.08 -6.75 -13.27
CA LEU A 25 8.10 -5.82 -13.74
C LEU A 25 9.54 -6.25 -13.38
N GLY A 26 9.73 -7.42 -12.75
CA GLY A 26 11.04 -7.90 -12.29
C GLY A 26 11.62 -7.10 -11.11
N ARG A 27 10.78 -6.36 -10.38
CA ARG A 27 11.14 -5.55 -9.21
C ARG A 27 10.93 -6.37 -7.93
N GLU A 28 11.69 -7.47 -7.82
CA GLU A 28 11.49 -8.48 -6.77
C GLU A 28 11.79 -7.95 -5.37
N GLU A 29 12.80 -7.07 -5.22
CA GLU A 29 13.19 -6.51 -3.93
C GLU A 29 12.10 -5.56 -3.40
N GLU A 30 11.58 -4.68 -4.26
CA GLU A 30 10.49 -3.77 -3.93
C GLU A 30 9.21 -4.54 -3.62
N ALA A 31 8.90 -5.58 -4.41
CA ALA A 31 7.76 -6.45 -4.17
C ALA A 31 7.88 -7.18 -2.82
N PHE A 32 9.05 -7.71 -2.50
CA PHE A 32 9.31 -8.40 -1.24
C PHE A 32 9.20 -7.45 -0.04
N ARG A 33 9.82 -6.27 -0.13
CA ARG A 33 9.74 -5.25 0.92
C ARG A 33 8.30 -4.81 1.17
N LEU A 34 7.53 -4.60 0.11
CA LEU A 34 6.12 -4.21 0.22
C LEU A 34 5.27 -5.34 0.82
N ALA A 35 5.51 -6.60 0.44
CA ALA A 35 4.82 -7.76 1.01
C ALA A 35 5.11 -7.94 2.51
N GLN A 36 6.35 -7.71 2.95
CA GLN A 36 6.70 -7.75 4.37
C GLN A 36 5.94 -6.71 5.18
N LEU A 37 5.84 -5.48 4.65
CA LEU A 37 5.08 -4.39 5.26
C LEU A 37 3.57 -4.66 5.25
N GLN A 38 3.04 -5.24 4.18
CA GLN A 38 1.64 -5.66 4.12
C GLN A 38 1.33 -6.72 5.17
N PHE A 39 2.18 -7.73 5.33
CA PHE A 39 2.00 -8.79 6.33
C PHE A 39 1.99 -8.25 7.76
N SER A 40 2.94 -7.37 8.10
CA SER A 40 2.95 -6.73 9.42
C SER A 40 1.74 -5.82 9.63
N SER A 41 1.21 -5.26 8.54
CA SER A 41 0.01 -4.43 8.48
C SER A 41 -1.30 -5.22 8.39
N ALA A 42 -1.30 -6.55 8.26
CA ALA A 42 -2.55 -7.32 8.16
C ALA A 42 -3.25 -7.50 9.52
N ILE A 43 -2.52 -7.29 10.62
CA ILE A 43 -3.03 -7.44 11.98
C ILE A 43 -3.88 -6.22 12.35
N ARG A 44 -5.20 -6.35 12.24
CA ARG A 44 -6.18 -5.28 12.55
C ARG A 44 -6.05 -4.70 13.95
N ALA A 45 -5.73 -5.54 14.94
CA ALA A 45 -5.56 -5.11 16.34
C ALA A 45 -4.37 -4.16 16.54
N SER A 46 -3.45 -4.10 15.58
CA SER A 46 -2.28 -3.22 15.58
C SER A 46 -2.50 -1.95 14.76
N TRP A 47 -3.69 -1.75 14.20
CA TRP A 47 -4.05 -0.53 13.50
C TRP A 47 -4.42 0.56 14.50
N PRO A 48 -4.01 1.81 14.24
CA PRO A 48 -3.28 2.28 13.04
C PRO A 48 -1.73 2.21 13.12
N GLY A 49 -1.16 1.82 14.26
CA GLY A 49 0.27 2.00 14.55
C GLY A 49 1.26 1.32 13.58
N ASN A 50 0.85 0.25 12.92
CA ASN A 50 1.68 -0.47 11.93
C ASN A 50 1.45 -0.06 10.47
N LEU A 51 0.47 0.81 10.17
CA LEU A 51 0.12 1.21 8.78
C LEU A 51 1.02 2.33 8.23
N ALA A 52 1.70 3.08 9.09
CA ALA A 52 2.55 4.20 8.68
C ALA A 52 3.74 3.77 7.80
N PRO A 53 4.52 2.72 8.13
CA PRO A 53 5.58 2.21 7.25
C PRO A 53 5.07 1.79 5.86
N LEU A 54 3.90 1.16 5.81
CA LEU A 54 3.28 0.73 4.55
C LEU A 54 2.89 1.95 3.68
N THR A 55 2.31 2.97 4.30
CA THR A 55 1.93 4.23 3.65
C THR A 55 3.14 4.94 3.05
N VAL A 56 4.26 4.99 3.78
CA VAL A 56 5.51 5.59 3.30
C VAL A 56 6.08 4.82 2.11
N ALA A 57 6.10 3.49 2.18
CA ALA A 57 6.60 2.65 1.09
C ALA A 57 5.78 2.82 -0.19
N LEU A 58 4.44 2.81 -0.09
CA LEU A 58 3.55 3.06 -1.23
C LEU A 58 3.74 4.47 -1.82
N GLY A 59 3.90 5.49 -0.96
CA GLY A 59 4.18 6.86 -1.41
C GLY A 59 5.47 6.95 -2.22
N ALA A 60 6.53 6.28 -1.77
CA ALA A 60 7.80 6.21 -2.50
C ALA A 60 7.63 5.52 -3.87
N LEU A 61 6.95 4.37 -3.92
CA LEU A 61 6.68 3.64 -5.18
C LEU A 61 5.87 4.48 -6.17
N SER A 62 4.85 5.22 -5.71
CA SER A 62 4.02 6.06 -6.59
C SER A 62 4.81 7.24 -7.19
N SER A 63 5.82 7.73 -6.47
CA SER A 63 6.66 8.86 -6.86
C SER A 63 7.89 8.43 -7.66
N ASP A 64 8.22 7.14 -7.66
CA ASP A 64 9.37 6.61 -8.38
C ASP A 64 9.08 6.56 -9.88
N THR A 65 9.80 7.35 -10.66
CA THR A 65 9.68 7.41 -12.13
C THR A 65 10.45 6.31 -12.85
N THR A 66 11.28 5.55 -12.13
CA THR A 66 12.04 4.40 -12.66
C THR A 66 11.22 3.11 -12.70
N LEU A 67 10.10 3.09 -11.98
CA LEU A 67 9.09 2.05 -12.08
C LEU A 67 8.18 2.37 -13.26
N ASP A 68 8.08 1.42 -14.19
CA ASP A 68 7.16 1.48 -15.35
C ASP A 68 5.70 1.21 -14.91
N LEU A 69 5.26 1.98 -13.92
CA LEU A 69 3.89 2.01 -13.43
C LEU A 69 3.08 2.97 -14.30
N SER A 70 1.94 2.48 -14.77
CA SER A 70 0.99 3.29 -15.53
C SER A 70 0.45 4.45 -14.69
N ALA A 71 -0.11 5.47 -15.35
CA ALA A 71 -0.79 6.55 -14.63
C ALA A 71 -1.91 6.01 -13.73
N ASP A 72 -2.68 5.03 -14.21
CA ASP A 72 -3.75 4.38 -13.45
C ASP A 72 -3.23 3.64 -12.21
N ASP A 73 -2.08 2.94 -12.32
CA ASP A 73 -1.44 2.25 -11.19
C ASP A 73 -1.02 3.26 -10.11
N ARG A 74 -0.38 4.36 -10.53
CA ARG A 74 0.05 5.45 -9.63
C ARG A 74 -1.14 6.10 -8.93
N ASP A 75 -2.22 6.34 -9.66
CA ASP A 75 -3.46 6.90 -9.13
C ASP A 75 -4.11 5.97 -8.09
N ARG A 76 -4.11 4.67 -8.36
CA ARG A 76 -4.64 3.65 -7.45
C ARG A 76 -3.81 3.57 -6.17
N ILE A 77 -2.48 3.57 -6.28
CA ILE A 77 -1.57 3.62 -5.14
C ILE A 77 -1.78 4.90 -4.33
N GLY A 78 -1.89 6.06 -4.99
CA GLY A 78 -2.14 7.35 -4.35
C GLY A 78 -3.43 7.35 -3.53
N ARG A 79 -4.52 6.81 -4.08
CA ARG A 79 -5.78 6.65 -3.34
C ARG A 79 -5.64 5.74 -2.12
N ALA A 80 -4.92 4.61 -2.25
CA ALA A 80 -4.68 3.71 -1.12
C ALA A 80 -3.84 4.40 -0.01
N VAL A 81 -2.79 5.14 -0.38
CA VAL A 81 -1.97 5.93 0.56
C VAL A 81 -2.83 6.92 1.33
N GLU A 82 -3.69 7.68 0.66
CA GLU A 82 -4.55 8.67 1.32
C GLU A 82 -5.58 8.02 2.25
N THR A 83 -6.14 6.88 1.86
CA THR A 83 -7.04 6.10 2.74
C THR A 83 -6.32 5.61 3.99
N LEU A 84 -5.11 5.05 3.84
CA LEU A 84 -4.31 4.57 4.97
C LEU A 84 -3.87 5.72 5.89
N LYS A 85 -3.44 6.87 5.35
CA LYS A 85 -3.13 8.07 6.15
C LYS A 85 -4.32 8.55 6.97
N ARG A 86 -5.51 8.60 6.36
CA ARG A 86 -6.74 9.00 7.07
C ARG A 86 -7.09 8.04 8.18
N ALA A 87 -6.85 6.74 7.99
CA ALA A 87 -7.01 5.75 9.05
C ALA A 87 -5.98 5.90 10.18
N CYS A 88 -4.76 6.38 9.87
CA CYS A 88 -3.72 6.65 10.87
C CYS A 88 -3.92 7.93 11.69
N ASN A 89 -4.61 8.92 11.13
CA ASN A 89 -4.84 10.22 11.76
C ASN A 89 -6.19 10.32 12.48
N GLN A 90 -6.96 9.23 12.55
CA GLN A 90 -8.19 9.09 13.33
C GLN A 90 -7.89 8.48 14.70
#